data_AF-A0A930R352-F1
#
_entry.id   AF-A0A930R352-F1
#
_cell.length_a   1.000
_cell.length_b   1.000
_cell.length_c   1.000
_cell.angle_alpha   90.00
_cell.angle_beta   90.00
_cell.angle_gamma   90.00
#
_symmetry.space_group_name_H-M   'P 1'
#
loop_
_entity.id
_entity.type
_entity.pdbx_description
1 polymer ?
#
loop_
_entity_poly.entity_id
_entity_poly.type
_entity_poly.pdbx_seq_one_letter_code
_entity_poly.pdbx_strand_id
1 'polypeptide(L)'
;YAAFLGNARRLRVQQYLEETDAIIRRHDQSVSAAQMRLYRVLGAGALGNQTTRDMARQIMEQDVLADWQERREELSAVSVPRTMQSLQQLRLKICDLHIAYAEGYAAWMTDKNAATIRSAETNLRQADVLEGEATFLAQRARRLFSDAEE
;
A
#
# COMPACT_ATOMS: atom_id res chain seq x y z
N TYR A 1 1.59 26.03 -30.17
CA TYR A 1 2.67 25.55 -29.28
C TYR A 1 2.19 25.34 -27.83
N ALA A 2 1.55 26.32 -27.19
CA ALA A 2 1.04 26.18 -25.82
C ALA A 2 0.01 25.05 -25.64
N ALA A 3 -0.95 24.90 -26.56
CA ALA A 3 -1.95 23.82 -26.52
C ALA A 3 -1.32 22.41 -26.61
N PHE A 4 -0.29 22.24 -27.45
CA PHE A 4 0.45 20.97 -27.58
C PHE A 4 1.19 20.58 -26.29
N LEU A 5 1.84 21.55 -25.63
CA LEU A 5 2.51 21.32 -24.34
C LEU A 5 1.52 21.01 -23.22
N GLY A 6 0.32 21.60 -23.24
CA GLY A 6 -0.78 21.25 -22.33
C GLY A 6 -1.22 19.79 -22.50
N ASN A 7 -1.44 19.35 -23.74
CA ASN A 7 -1.83 17.97 -24.04
C ASN A 7 -0.77 16.95 -23.60
N ALA A 8 0.51 17.22 -23.87
CA ALA A 8 1.60 16.33 -23.47
C ALA A 8 1.81 16.25 -21.94
N ARG A 9 1.41 17.28 -21.18
CA ARG A 9 1.42 17.23 -19.71
C ARG A 9 0.25 16.41 -19.17
N ARG A 10 -0.94 16.59 -19.74
CA ARG A 10 -2.14 15.81 -19.39
C ARG A 10 -1.93 14.31 -19.60
N LEU A 11 -1.45 13.93 -20.79
CA LEU A 11 -1.19 12.54 -21.13
C LEU A 11 -0.24 11.87 -20.14
N ARG A 12 0.84 12.57 -19.73
CA ARG A 12 1.79 12.05 -18.74
C ARG A 12 1.17 11.84 -17.36
N VAL A 13 0.24 12.71 -16.95
CA VAL A 13 -0.46 12.53 -15.67
C VAL A 13 -1.45 11.36 -15.74
N GLN A 14 -2.19 11.23 -16.84
CA GLN A 14 -3.09 10.10 -17.07
C GLN A 14 -2.34 8.77 -17.06
N GLN A 15 -1.26 8.67 -17.83
CA GLN A 15 -0.38 7.48 -17.87
C GLN A 15 0.14 7.12 -16.47
N TYR A 16 0.66 8.10 -15.73
CA TYR A 16 1.12 7.88 -14.36
C TYR A 16 0.01 7.34 -13.45
N LEU A 17 -1.20 7.91 -13.52
CA LEU A 17 -2.33 7.46 -12.71
C LEU A 17 -2.74 6.03 -13.08
N GLU A 18 -2.87 5.73 -14.37
CA GLU A 18 -3.23 4.40 -14.87
C GLU A 18 -2.22 3.32 -14.48
N GLU A 19 -0.93 3.60 -14.66
CA GLU A 19 0.17 2.69 -14.33
C GLU A 19 0.17 2.38 -12.83
N THR A 20 0.14 3.42 -12.00
CA THR A 20 0.12 3.26 -10.54
C THR A 20 -1.16 2.61 -10.02
N ASP A 21 -2.32 2.89 -10.61
CA ASP A 21 -3.58 2.24 -10.23
C ASP A 21 -3.60 0.75 -10.61
N ALA A 22 -2.91 0.37 -11.69
CA ALA A 22 -2.78 -1.03 -12.10
C ALA A 22 -1.89 -1.80 -11.10
N ILE A 23 -0.73 -1.24 -10.73
CA ILE A 23 0.15 -1.77 -9.68
C ILE A 23 -0.64 -1.92 -8.39
N ILE A 24 -1.33 -0.86 -7.95
CA ILE A 24 -2.11 -0.86 -6.72
C ILE A 24 -3.19 -1.96 -6.78
N ARG A 25 -4.06 -2.00 -7.79
CA ARG A 25 -5.11 -3.04 -7.84
C ARG A 25 -4.60 -4.47 -7.79
N ARG A 26 -3.47 -4.76 -8.45
CA ARG A 26 -2.89 -6.12 -8.45
C ARG A 26 -2.44 -6.51 -7.03
N HIS A 27 -1.73 -5.62 -6.35
CA HIS A 27 -1.26 -5.87 -4.99
C HIS A 27 -2.40 -5.88 -3.96
N ASP A 28 -3.46 -5.08 -4.13
CA ASP A 28 -4.63 -5.14 -3.22
C ASP A 28 -5.28 -6.54 -3.23
N GLN A 29 -5.37 -7.16 -4.40
CA GLN A 29 -5.89 -8.52 -4.53
C GLN A 29 -5.00 -9.55 -3.83
N SER A 30 -3.69 -9.42 -3.98
CA SER A 30 -2.68 -10.29 -3.35
C SER A 30 -2.71 -10.18 -1.82
N VAL A 31 -2.64 -8.95 -1.29
CA VAL A 31 -2.69 -8.67 0.15
C VAL A 31 -4.02 -9.12 0.74
N SER A 32 -5.15 -8.87 0.07
CA SER A 32 -6.46 -9.33 0.53
C SER A 32 -6.52 -10.86 0.65
N ALA A 33 -5.97 -11.59 -0.32
CA ALA A 33 -5.89 -13.04 -0.26
C ALA A 33 -5.00 -13.53 0.90
N ALA A 34 -3.86 -12.88 1.15
CA ALA A 34 -2.98 -13.19 2.27
C ALA A 34 -3.65 -12.92 3.63
N GLN A 35 -4.34 -11.79 3.78
CA GLN A 35 -5.12 -11.46 4.99
C GLN A 35 -6.23 -12.49 5.24
N MET A 36 -6.93 -12.94 4.21
CA MET A 36 -7.94 -13.99 4.34
C MET A 36 -7.32 -15.33 4.81
N ARG A 37 -6.12 -15.68 4.34
CA ARG A 37 -5.38 -16.86 4.85
C ARG A 37 -5.01 -16.67 6.32
N LEU A 38 -4.51 -15.49 6.70
CA LEU A 38 -4.18 -15.17 8.08
C LEU A 38 -5.39 -15.34 9.00
N TYR A 39 -6.54 -14.77 8.65
CA TYR A 39 -7.76 -14.91 9.45
C TYR A 39 -8.24 -16.36 9.57
N ARG A 40 -8.07 -17.18 8.53
CA ARG A 40 -8.37 -18.63 8.63
C ARG A 40 -7.45 -19.35 9.61
N VAL A 41 -6.15 -19.07 9.58
CA VAL A 41 -5.18 -19.64 10.54
C VAL A 41 -5.53 -19.23 11.97
N LEU A 42 -5.84 -17.96 12.19
CA LEU A 42 -6.22 -17.42 13.50
C LEU A 42 -7.59 -17.91 13.97
N GLY A 43 -8.52 -18.22 13.06
CA GLY A 43 -9.84 -18.76 13.40
C GLY A 43 -9.82 -20.27 13.68
N ALA A 44 -8.91 -21.02 13.06
CA ALA A 44 -8.78 -22.46 13.23
C ALA A 44 -7.95 -22.87 14.47
N GLY A 45 -7.20 -21.95 15.06
CA GLY A 45 -6.31 -22.22 16.19
C GLY A 45 -6.27 -21.09 17.20
N ALA A 46 -5.82 -21.37 18.42
CA ALA A 46 -5.61 -20.35 19.44
C ALA A 46 -4.23 -19.69 19.26
N LEU A 47 -4.14 -18.38 19.47
CA LEU A 47 -2.85 -17.65 19.56
C LEU A 47 -1.92 -18.20 20.66
N GLY A 48 -2.43 -19.02 21.58
CA GLY A 48 -1.64 -19.79 22.55
C GLY A 48 -0.81 -20.93 21.92
N ASN A 49 -1.23 -21.47 20.78
CA ASN A 49 -0.55 -22.54 20.06
C ASN A 49 0.64 -22.00 19.24
N GLN A 50 1.82 -22.59 19.42
CA GLN A 50 3.03 -22.20 18.69
C GLN A 50 2.89 -22.41 17.17
N THR A 51 2.29 -23.52 16.74
CA THR A 51 2.07 -23.80 15.30
C THR A 51 1.20 -22.72 14.66
N THR A 52 0.13 -22.28 15.33
CA THR A 52 -0.74 -21.20 14.84
C THR A 52 0.02 -19.88 14.73
N ARG A 53 0.85 -19.54 15.72
CA ARG A 53 1.69 -18.32 15.67
C ARG A 53 2.74 -18.38 14.56
N ASP A 54 3.40 -19.52 14.37
CA ASP A 54 4.40 -19.70 13.32
C ASP A 54 3.77 -19.60 11.93
N MET A 55 2.60 -20.20 11.71
CA MET A 55 1.86 -20.07 10.45
C MET A 55 1.42 -18.63 10.21
N ALA A 56 0.89 -17.94 11.24
CA ALA A 56 0.50 -16.53 11.14
C ALA A 56 1.70 -15.62 10.83
N ARG A 57 2.84 -15.84 11.51
CA ARG A 57 4.10 -15.14 11.25
C ARG A 57 4.55 -15.36 9.81
N GLN A 58 4.53 -16.61 9.34
CA GLN A 58 4.96 -16.95 8.00
C GLN A 58 4.12 -16.24 6.93
N ILE A 59 2.79 -16.16 7.11
CA ILE A 59 1.92 -15.40 6.18
C ILE A 59 2.30 -13.92 6.19
N MET A 60 2.55 -13.34 7.36
CA MET A 60 2.94 -11.92 7.46
C MET A 60 4.30 -11.63 6.81
N GLU A 61 5.29 -12.50 6.98
CA GLU A 61 6.64 -12.31 6.44
C GLU A 61 6.74 -12.64 4.94
N GLN A 62 6.14 -13.75 4.51
CA GLN A 62 6.34 -14.27 3.15
C GLN A 62 5.30 -13.77 2.16
N ASP A 63 4.09 -13.46 2.62
CA ASP A 63 3.02 -12.99 1.73
C ASP A 63 2.84 -11.48 1.88
N VAL A 64 2.52 -11.00 3.08
CA VAL A 64 2.13 -9.59 3.28
C VAL A 64 3.34 -8.65 3.15
N LEU A 65 4.41 -8.91 3.89
CA LEU A 65 5.61 -8.07 3.88
C LEU A 65 6.27 -8.06 2.50
N ALA A 66 6.44 -9.24 1.89
CA ALA A 66 7.03 -9.36 0.55
C ALA A 66 6.22 -8.60 -0.51
N ASP A 67 4.90 -8.71 -0.50
CA ASP A 67 4.03 -8.00 -1.46
C ASP A 67 4.14 -6.48 -1.30
N TRP A 68 4.17 -5.96 -0.07
CA TRP A 68 4.34 -4.53 0.16
C TRP A 68 5.73 -4.00 -0.20
N GLN A 69 6.78 -4.82 -0.04
CA GLN A 69 8.13 -4.49 -0.50
C GLN A 69 8.18 -4.41 -2.04
N GLU A 70 7.65 -5.42 -2.73
CA GLU A 70 7.57 -5.44 -4.20
C GLU A 70 6.74 -4.27 -4.73
N ARG A 71 5.56 -4.01 -4.14
CA ARG A 71 4.71 -2.87 -4.48
C ARG A 71 5.46 -1.55 -4.37
N ARG A 72 6.24 -1.38 -3.30
CA ARG A 72 7.04 -0.17 -3.08
C ARG A 72 8.11 -0.02 -4.15
N GLU A 73 8.81 -1.10 -4.49
CA GLU A 73 9.83 -1.12 -5.54
C GLU A 73 9.23 -0.75 -6.90
N GLU A 74 8.13 -1.38 -7.29
CA GLU A 74 7.44 -1.08 -8.54
C GLU A 74 6.95 0.35 -8.60
N LEU A 75 6.29 0.84 -7.54
CA LEU A 75 5.87 2.24 -7.48
C LEU A 75 7.06 3.19 -7.59
N SER A 76 8.20 2.87 -6.97
CA SER A 76 9.40 3.71 -7.03
C SER A 76 10.03 3.79 -8.43
N ALA A 77 9.80 2.78 -9.27
CA ALA A 77 10.29 2.72 -10.64
C ALA A 77 9.43 3.53 -11.63
N VAL A 78 8.20 3.88 -11.26
CA VAL A 78 7.28 4.65 -12.13
C VAL A 78 7.84 6.04 -12.43
N SER A 79 7.75 6.46 -13.69
CA SER A 79 8.11 7.83 -14.09
C SER A 79 7.08 8.86 -13.59
N VAL A 80 7.48 9.72 -12.66
CA VAL A 80 6.57 10.66 -11.98
C VAL A 80 6.54 12.04 -12.64
N PRO A 81 5.38 12.54 -13.09
CA PRO A 81 5.22 13.93 -13.47
C PRO A 81 5.44 14.86 -12.28
N ARG A 82 6.07 16.03 -12.48
CA ARG A 82 6.36 17.00 -11.39
C ARG A 82 5.13 17.36 -10.54
N THR A 83 3.95 17.45 -11.16
CA THR A 83 2.68 17.75 -10.47
C THR A 83 2.16 16.63 -9.59
N MET A 84 2.70 15.41 -9.71
CA MET A 84 2.25 14.21 -8.99
C MET A 84 3.24 13.74 -7.92
N GLN A 85 4.32 14.50 -7.67
CA GLN A 85 5.34 14.12 -6.68
C GLN A 85 4.77 13.91 -5.28
N SER A 86 3.86 14.78 -4.82
CA SER A 86 3.24 14.63 -3.50
C SER A 86 2.40 13.36 -3.38
N LEU A 87 1.63 13.02 -4.43
CA LEU A 87 0.88 11.77 -4.47
C LEU A 87 1.82 10.55 -4.47
N GLN A 88 2.92 10.62 -5.22
CA GLN A 88 3.92 9.55 -5.23
C GLN A 88 4.56 9.35 -3.86
N GLN A 89 5.02 10.42 -3.21
CA GLN A 89 5.62 10.36 -1.88
C GLN A 89 4.67 9.73 -0.87
N LEU A 90 3.39 10.10 -0.94
CA LEU A 90 2.36 9.58 -0.05
C LEU A 90 2.10 8.09 -0.30
N ARG A 91 2.07 7.64 -1.56
CA ARG A 91 1.97 6.20 -1.91
C ARG A 91 3.15 5.38 -1.39
N LEU A 92 4.37 5.88 -1.53
CA LEU A 92 5.55 5.20 -0.98
C LEU A 92 5.51 5.16 0.55
N LYS A 93 5.06 6.25 1.19
CA LYS A 93 4.91 6.29 2.65
C LYS A 93 3.88 5.30 3.17
N ILE A 94 2.77 5.10 2.45
CA ILE A 94 1.79 4.06 2.77
C ILE A 94 2.44 2.68 2.73
N CYS A 95 3.26 2.39 1.70
CA CYS A 95 3.97 1.12 1.62
C CYS A 95 4.93 0.95 2.81
N ASP A 96 5.71 1.99 3.17
CA ASP A 96 6.62 1.94 4.33
C ASP A 96 5.87 1.64 5.64
N LEU A 97 4.67 2.19 5.82
CA LEU A 97 3.86 1.95 7.02
C LEU A 97 3.30 0.52 7.07
N HIS A 98 2.86 -0.03 5.94
CA HIS A 98 2.40 -1.42 5.87
C HIS A 98 3.54 -2.42 6.04
N ILE A 99 4.73 -2.12 5.50
CA ILE A 99 5.96 -2.89 5.76
C ILE A 99 6.24 -2.92 7.27
N ALA A 100 6.28 -1.74 7.92
CA ALA A 100 6.54 -1.65 9.35
C ALA A 100 5.45 -2.31 10.20
N TYR A 101 4.19 -2.29 9.75
CA TYR A 101 3.10 -3.05 10.37
C TYR A 101 3.36 -4.56 10.27
N ALA A 102 3.69 -5.06 9.07
CA ALA A 102 3.89 -6.49 8.86
C ALA A 102 5.09 -7.04 9.65
N GLU A 103 6.21 -6.31 9.66
CA GLU A 103 7.39 -6.62 10.48
C GLU A 103 7.05 -6.63 11.98
N GLY A 104 6.36 -5.59 12.46
CA GLY A 104 5.98 -5.49 13.87
C GLY A 104 5.01 -6.59 14.30
N TYR A 105 4.06 -6.96 13.44
CA TYR A 105 3.12 -8.04 13.73
C TYR A 105 3.81 -9.40 13.75
N ALA A 106 4.72 -9.66 12.80
CA ALA A 106 5.54 -10.87 12.77
C ALA A 106 6.44 -10.99 14.01
N ALA A 107 7.07 -9.88 14.42
CA ALA A 107 7.87 -9.82 15.64
C ALA A 107 7.01 -10.11 16.89
N TRP A 108 5.80 -9.56 16.96
CA TRP A 108 4.87 -9.79 18.05
C TRP A 108 4.44 -11.26 18.20
N MET A 109 4.33 -12.01 17.09
CA MET A 109 4.06 -13.45 17.14
C MET A 109 5.16 -14.24 17.86
N THR A 110 6.35 -13.66 18.03
CA THR A 110 7.47 -14.23 18.76
C THR A 110 7.57 -13.65 20.17
N ASP A 111 7.67 -12.32 20.30
CA ASP A 111 7.95 -11.66 21.59
C ASP A 111 6.72 -11.52 22.51
N LYS A 112 5.51 -11.57 21.94
CA LYS A 112 4.20 -11.38 22.60
C LYS A 112 4.09 -10.07 23.40
N ASN A 113 4.95 -9.09 23.12
CA ASN A 113 4.99 -7.84 23.83
C ASN A 113 3.89 -6.90 23.33
N ALA A 114 3.05 -6.44 24.27
CA ALA A 114 1.97 -5.51 23.98
C ALA A 114 2.45 -4.18 23.37
N ALA A 115 3.69 -3.76 23.62
CA ALA A 115 4.26 -2.56 22.99
C ALA A 115 4.50 -2.76 21.48
N THR A 116 4.99 -3.94 21.09
CA THR A 116 5.29 -4.30 19.69
C THR A 116 4.03 -4.25 18.83
N ILE A 117 2.96 -4.93 19.26
CA ILE A 117 1.69 -4.92 18.52
C ILE A 117 1.04 -3.54 18.48
N ARG A 118 1.08 -2.77 19.57
CA ARG A 118 0.54 -1.39 19.59
C ARG A 118 1.27 -0.46 18.62
N SER A 119 2.59 -0.62 18.48
CA SER A 119 3.37 0.11 17.48
C SER A 119 2.95 -0.28 16.06
N ALA A 120 2.83 -1.58 15.78
CA ALA A 120 2.37 -2.07 14.48
C ALA A 120 0.97 -1.55 14.12
N GLU A 121 0.00 -1.65 15.04
CA GLU A 121 -1.36 -1.14 14.86
C GLU A 121 -1.41 0.39 14.68
N THR A 122 -0.44 1.12 15.21
CA THR A 122 -0.32 2.56 15.00
C THR A 122 0.13 2.88 13.58
N ASN A 123 1.10 2.11 13.06
CA ASN A 123 1.51 2.21 11.65
C ASN A 123 0.36 1.88 10.70
N LEU A 124 -0.41 0.83 10.99
CA LEU A 124 -1.58 0.46 10.18
C LEU A 124 -2.63 1.58 10.15
N ARG A 125 -3.02 2.10 11.33
CA ARG A 125 -3.97 3.23 11.39
C ARG A 125 -3.48 4.47 10.65
N GLN A 126 -2.18 4.74 10.70
CA GLN A 126 -1.60 5.84 9.93
C GLN A 126 -1.66 5.57 8.42
N ALA A 127 -1.41 4.32 7.99
CA ALA A 127 -1.52 3.93 6.59
C ALA A 127 -2.95 4.14 6.07
N ASP A 128 -3.97 3.68 6.81
CA ASP A 128 -5.38 3.81 6.44
C ASP A 128 -5.79 5.29 6.21
N VAL A 129 -5.33 6.19 7.09
CA VAL A 129 -5.58 7.63 6.94
C VAL A 129 -4.95 8.17 5.66
N LEU A 130 -3.68 7.82 5.41
CA LEU A 130 -2.98 8.26 4.22
C LEU A 130 -3.58 7.65 2.95
N GLU A 131 -4.08 6.42 2.96
CA GLU A 131 -4.78 5.82 1.81
C GLU A 131 -6.01 6.64 1.39
N GLY A 132 -6.76 7.16 2.36
CA GLY A 132 -7.85 8.11 2.11
C GLY A 132 -7.37 9.40 1.43
N GLU A 133 -6.27 9.98 1.92
CA GLU A 133 -5.65 11.16 1.33
C GLU A 133 -5.12 10.90 -0.09
N ALA A 134 -4.46 9.75 -0.32
CA ALA A 134 -3.97 9.33 -1.62
C ALA A 134 -5.09 9.24 -2.64
N THR A 135 -6.19 8.60 -2.22
CA THR A 135 -7.39 8.41 -3.04
C THR A 135 -7.99 9.75 -3.41
N PHE A 136 -8.12 10.66 -2.44
CA PHE A 136 -8.61 12.01 -2.68
C PHE A 136 -7.74 12.78 -3.69
N LEU A 137 -6.41 12.75 -3.51
CA LEU A 137 -5.47 13.43 -4.41
C LEU A 137 -5.51 12.83 -5.83
N ALA A 138 -5.57 11.51 -5.95
CA ALA A 138 -5.70 10.84 -7.24
C ALA A 138 -7.01 11.23 -7.95
N GLN A 139 -8.15 11.21 -7.24
CA GLN A 139 -9.43 11.63 -7.79
C GLN A 139 -9.44 13.10 -8.22
N ARG A 140 -8.87 13.99 -7.40
CA ARG A 140 -8.73 15.41 -7.72
C ARG A 140 -7.88 15.61 -8.98
N ALA A 141 -6.76 14.89 -9.10
CA ALA A 141 -5.92 14.96 -10.30
C ALA A 141 -6.67 14.49 -11.55
N ARG A 142 -7.45 13.41 -11.47
CA ARG A 142 -8.29 12.95 -12.60
C ARG A 142 -9.25 14.04 -13.06
N ARG A 143 -9.97 14.69 -12.13
CA ARG A 143 -10.92 15.78 -12.45
C ARG A 143 -10.25 16.99 -13.09
N LEU A 144 -9.15 17.47 -12.48
CA LEU A 144 -8.43 18.64 -12.99
C LEU A 144 -7.92 18.47 -14.43
N PHE A 145 -7.63 17.23 -14.84
CA PHE A 145 -7.14 16.93 -16.18
C PHE A 145 -8.22 16.41 -17.13
N SER A 146 -9.43 16.05 -16.64
CA SER A 146 -10.63 15.78 -17.46
C SER A 146 -11.36 17.06 -17.83
N ASP A 147 -11.52 18.02 -16.91
CA ASP A 147 -12.36 19.21 -17.10
C ASP A 147 -11.73 20.24 -18.07
N ALA A 148 -10.50 20.00 -18.54
CA ALA A 148 -9.87 20.79 -19.60
C ALA A 148 -10.28 20.34 -21.02
N GLU A 149 -11.36 19.55 -21.15
CA GLU A 149 -11.96 19.08 -22.41
C GLU A 149 -13.10 19.98 -22.92
N GLU A 150 -13.61 20.93 -22.12
CA GLU A 150 -14.56 21.98 -22.54
C GLU A 150 -13.86 23.33 -22.80
#